data_AF-A0A661EPC5-F1
#
_entry.id   AF-A0A661EPC5-F1
#
_cell.length_a   1.000
_cell.length_b   1.000
_cell.length_c   1.000
_cell.angle_alpha   90.00
_cell.angle_beta   90.00
_cell.angle_gamma   90.00
#
_symmetry.space_group_name_H-M   'P 1'
#
loop_
_entity.id
_entity.type
_entity.pdbx_description
1 polymer ?
#
loop_
_entity_poly.entity_id
_entity_poly.type
_entity_poly.pdbx_seq_one_letter_code
_entity_poly.pdbx_strand_id
1 'polypeptide(L)'
;MFDLAYTEYRHHFQLKKDSTLVIAGQYSHQSSIGDEKGGDLSGDHYGTKLVWENPVITATLAYTLYNGDKIVSNWGAVPGYTSVMISDFNRAGEKAYLVGVDKDLAAWNRPGWHAGTNITTGNTDDSGKDASPDRTEWNLNLKYTFQTGTLKGLSLFFRHVQVNEKNSHVAEDARDKSGLRIITNYNIRF
;
A
#
# COMPACT_ATOMS: atom_id res chain seq x y z
N MET A 1 0.27 -24.58 11.37
CA MET A 1 -0.24 -24.22 10.02
C MET A 1 -1.32 -23.17 10.24
N PHE A 2 -1.82 -22.47 9.23
CA PHE A 2 -2.94 -21.56 9.41
C PHE A 2 -3.89 -21.67 8.22
N ASP A 3 -5.16 -21.38 8.47
CA ASP A 3 -6.17 -21.19 7.43
C ASP A 3 -6.33 -19.69 7.14
N LEU A 4 -6.68 -19.37 5.89
CA LEU A 4 -6.92 -18.00 5.43
C LEU A 4 -8.21 -17.96 4.60
N ALA A 5 -9.17 -17.14 5.00
CA ALA A 5 -10.29 -16.75 4.18
C ALA A 5 -10.07 -15.31 3.69
N TYR A 6 -10.44 -15.03 2.43
CA TYR A 6 -10.33 -13.71 1.83
C TYR A 6 -11.50 -13.42 0.90
N THR A 7 -11.96 -12.17 0.91
CA THR A 7 -12.94 -11.67 -0.05
C THR A 7 -12.67 -10.20 -0.37
N GLU A 8 -12.92 -9.81 -1.62
CA GLU A 8 -12.85 -8.43 -2.09
C GLU A 8 -14.05 -8.14 -2.98
N TYR A 9 -14.64 -6.96 -2.79
CA TYR A 9 -15.66 -6.41 -3.67
C TYR A 9 -15.19 -5.07 -4.22
N ARG A 10 -15.45 -4.83 -5.51
CA ARG A 10 -15.11 -3.59 -6.20
C ARG A 10 -16.24 -3.16 -7.13
N HIS A 11 -16.61 -1.89 -7.09
CA HIS A 11 -17.62 -1.31 -7.96
C HIS A 11 -17.12 -0.03 -8.62
N HIS A 12 -17.44 0.14 -9.91
CA HIS A 12 -17.06 1.31 -10.70
C HIS A 12 -18.30 2.14 -11.00
N PHE A 13 -18.34 3.36 -10.48
CA PHE A 13 -19.39 4.34 -10.74
C PHE A 13 -18.90 5.34 -11.79
N GLN A 14 -19.53 5.38 -12.94
CA GLN A 14 -19.28 6.43 -13.93
C GLN A 14 -19.91 7.74 -13.43
N LEU A 15 -19.11 8.73 -13.05
CA LEU A 15 -19.60 10.04 -12.61
C LEU A 15 -19.92 10.94 -13.82
N LYS A 16 -19.02 10.93 -14.80
CA LYS A 16 -19.11 11.65 -16.10
C LYS A 16 -18.38 10.84 -17.17
N LYS A 17 -18.47 11.23 -18.44
CA LYS A 17 -17.85 10.52 -19.59
C LYS A 17 -16.40 10.07 -19.34
N ASP A 18 -15.58 10.93 -18.75
CA ASP A 18 -14.16 10.66 -18.50
C ASP A 18 -13.81 10.64 -17.00
N SER A 19 -14.80 10.44 -16.12
CA SER A 19 -14.55 10.39 -14.68
C SER A 19 -15.26 9.22 -14.01
N THR A 20 -14.48 8.42 -13.30
CA THR A 20 -14.91 7.19 -12.63
C THR A 20 -14.58 7.27 -11.15
N LEU A 21 -15.52 6.86 -10.31
CA LEU A 21 -15.29 6.62 -8.89
C LEU A 21 -15.33 5.11 -8.66
N VAL A 22 -14.26 4.55 -8.13
CA VAL A 22 -14.17 3.15 -7.73
C VAL A 22 -14.30 3.06 -6.22
N ILE A 23 -15.21 2.23 -5.75
CA ILE A 23 -15.34 1.88 -4.33
C ILE A 23 -14.99 0.41 -4.19
N ALA A 24 -14.09 0.09 -3.25
CA ALA A 24 -13.69 -1.27 -2.97
C ALA A 24 -13.69 -1.56 -1.46
N GLY A 25 -14.02 -2.79 -1.10
CA GLY A 25 -13.97 -3.33 0.25
C GLY A 25 -13.25 -4.68 0.25
N GLN A 26 -12.50 -4.98 1.28
CA GLN A 26 -11.80 -6.25 1.45
C GLN A 26 -11.91 -6.76 2.88
N TYR A 27 -11.91 -8.07 3.02
CA TYR A 27 -11.88 -8.77 4.30
C TYR A 27 -10.96 -9.98 4.24
N SER A 28 -10.19 -10.21 5.30
CA SER A 28 -9.41 -11.42 5.51
C SER A 28 -9.62 -11.94 6.93
N HIS A 29 -9.68 -13.26 7.09
CA HIS A 29 -9.60 -13.93 8.39
C HIS A 29 -8.46 -14.94 8.36
N GLN A 30 -7.62 -14.95 9.38
CA GLN A 30 -6.54 -15.92 9.52
C GLN A 30 -6.55 -16.52 10.92
N SER A 31 -6.47 -17.85 11.01
CA SER A 31 -6.40 -18.57 12.28
C SER A 31 -5.44 -19.74 12.24
N SER A 32 -4.79 -20.01 13.37
CA SER A 32 -3.89 -21.14 13.57
C SER A 32 -4.65 -22.47 13.47
N ILE A 33 -4.00 -23.49 12.89
CA ILE A 33 -4.53 -24.86 12.83
C ILE A 33 -3.43 -25.90 13.10
N GLY A 34 -3.86 -27.03 13.69
CA GLY A 34 -3.03 -28.18 14.01
C GLY A 34 -2.12 -27.93 15.23
N ASP A 35 -0.89 -28.42 15.19
CA ASP A 35 0.05 -28.34 16.32
C ASP A 35 0.64 -26.92 16.57
N GLU A 36 0.13 -25.88 15.90
CA GLU A 36 0.50 -24.47 16.12
C GLU A 36 2.00 -24.18 16.17
N LYS A 37 2.83 -24.94 15.43
CA LYS A 37 4.30 -24.81 15.45
C LYS A 37 4.83 -23.42 15.06
N GLY A 38 3.98 -22.57 14.47
CA GLY A 38 4.28 -21.19 14.12
C GLY A 38 3.75 -20.14 15.11
N GLY A 39 3.21 -20.58 16.25
CA GLY A 39 2.46 -19.75 17.20
C GLY A 39 0.95 -19.86 17.01
N ASP A 40 0.22 -19.50 18.06
CA ASP A 40 -1.21 -19.25 18.02
C ASP A 40 -1.45 -17.88 17.36
N LEU A 41 -2.44 -17.80 16.47
CA LEU A 41 -2.84 -16.58 15.78
C LEU A 41 -4.34 -16.64 15.48
N SER A 42 -5.03 -15.53 15.71
CA SER A 42 -6.40 -15.31 15.25
C SER A 42 -6.60 -13.83 14.95
N GLY A 43 -6.69 -13.50 13.67
CA GLY A 43 -6.76 -12.11 13.21
C GLY A 43 -7.80 -11.90 12.12
N ASP A 44 -8.49 -10.76 12.21
CA ASP A 44 -9.36 -10.24 11.16
C ASP A 44 -8.77 -8.96 10.58
N HIS A 45 -8.91 -8.78 9.27
CA HIS A 45 -8.50 -7.59 8.56
C HIS A 45 -9.65 -7.08 7.70
N TYR A 46 -9.89 -5.77 7.77
CA TYR A 46 -10.88 -5.06 6.98
C TYR A 46 -10.19 -3.94 6.23
N GLY A 47 -10.60 -3.68 4.99
CA GLY A 47 -10.11 -2.53 4.24
C GLY A 47 -11.19 -1.93 3.36
N THR A 48 -11.14 -0.61 3.21
CA THR A 48 -11.95 0.15 2.26
C THR A 48 -11.06 1.06 1.43
N LYS A 49 -11.43 1.25 0.17
CA LYS A 49 -10.68 2.09 -0.77
C LYS A 49 -11.62 2.83 -1.70
N LEU A 50 -11.32 4.11 -1.89
CA LEU A 50 -11.93 4.99 -2.87
C LEU A 50 -10.85 5.40 -3.86
N VAL A 51 -11.11 5.21 -5.15
CA VAL A 51 -10.24 5.70 -6.22
C VAL A 51 -11.06 6.59 -7.13
N TRP A 52 -10.65 7.85 -7.27
CA TRP A 52 -11.25 8.76 -8.23
C TRP A 52 -10.31 8.94 -9.42
N GLU A 53 -10.77 8.49 -10.58
CA GLU A 53 -10.04 8.51 -11.84
C GLU A 53 -10.64 9.57 -12.76
N ASN A 54 -9.77 10.40 -13.34
CA ASN A 54 -10.10 11.32 -14.42
C ASN A 54 -8.88 11.47 -15.35
N PRO A 55 -8.97 12.17 -16.50
CA PRO A 55 -7.86 12.23 -17.47
C PRO A 55 -6.63 12.98 -16.95
N VAL A 56 -6.77 13.69 -15.83
CA VAL A 56 -5.73 14.56 -15.27
C VAL A 56 -5.05 13.91 -14.09
N ILE A 57 -5.75 13.16 -13.25
CA ILE A 57 -5.21 12.50 -12.04
C ILE A 57 -6.02 11.25 -11.68
N THR A 58 -5.35 10.35 -10.97
CA THR A 58 -5.96 9.32 -10.13
C THR A 58 -5.71 9.69 -8.68
N ALA A 59 -6.76 9.84 -7.87
CA ALA A 59 -6.66 10.08 -6.44
C ALA A 59 -7.14 8.85 -5.67
N THR A 60 -6.39 8.45 -4.64
CA THR A 60 -6.71 7.29 -3.80
C THR A 60 -6.87 7.71 -2.35
N LEU A 61 -7.94 7.24 -1.71
CA LEU A 61 -8.10 7.23 -0.26
C LEU A 61 -8.34 5.79 0.18
N ALA A 62 -7.62 5.32 1.18
CA ALA A 62 -7.79 3.98 1.72
C ALA A 62 -7.78 3.99 3.25
N TYR A 63 -8.45 3.00 3.83
CA TYR A 63 -8.44 2.72 5.25
C TYR A 63 -8.33 1.22 5.48
N THR A 64 -7.58 0.80 6.49
CA THR A 64 -7.54 -0.59 6.96
C THR A 64 -7.62 -0.66 8.48
N LEU A 65 -8.20 -1.75 8.96
CA LEU A 65 -8.30 -2.11 10.37
C LEU A 65 -7.89 -3.57 10.55
N TYR A 66 -7.02 -3.83 11.52
CA TYR A 66 -6.67 -5.17 11.97
C TYR A 66 -7.17 -5.39 13.39
N ASN A 67 -7.91 -6.48 13.61
CA ASN A 67 -8.44 -6.87 14.91
C ASN A 67 -7.87 -8.23 15.31
N GLY A 68 -7.59 -8.43 16.59
CA GLY A 68 -6.88 -9.62 17.06
C GLY A 68 -5.42 -9.58 16.65
N ASP A 69 -4.88 -10.72 16.25
CA ASP A 69 -3.49 -10.84 15.87
C ASP A 69 -3.20 -10.26 14.47
N LYS A 70 -1.91 -10.03 14.20
CA LYS A 70 -1.47 -9.60 12.86
C LYS A 70 -1.79 -10.67 11.82
N ILE A 71 -2.13 -10.23 10.59
CA ILE A 71 -2.17 -11.12 9.44
C ILE A 71 -0.74 -11.37 8.97
N VAL A 72 -0.30 -12.64 8.98
CA VAL A 72 1.04 -13.05 8.56
C VAL A 72 1.08 -13.46 7.10
N SER A 73 2.09 -12.98 6.38
CA SER A 73 2.33 -13.30 4.97
C SER A 73 3.76 -13.80 4.79
N ASN A 74 3.97 -15.11 5.00
CA ASN A 74 5.31 -15.71 4.96
C ASN A 74 5.91 -15.81 3.54
N TRP A 75 5.07 -15.82 2.50
CA TRP A 75 5.49 -16.06 1.11
C TRP A 75 4.91 -15.06 0.10
N GLY A 76 4.45 -13.89 0.56
CA GLY A 76 3.80 -12.91 -0.30
C GLY A 76 3.62 -11.56 0.37
N ALA A 77 2.76 -10.72 -0.21
CA ALA A 77 2.36 -9.45 0.37
C ALA A 77 1.06 -9.59 1.17
N VAL A 78 0.90 -8.76 2.19
CA VAL A 78 -0.37 -8.63 2.90
C VAL A 78 -1.37 -7.93 1.97
N PRO A 79 -2.60 -8.44 1.82
CA PRO A 79 -3.58 -7.84 0.92
C PRO A 79 -4.21 -6.55 1.52
N GLY A 80 -3.44 -5.73 2.24
CA GLY A 80 -3.91 -4.48 2.88
C GLY A 80 -3.89 -3.30 1.90
N TYR A 81 -4.98 -2.52 1.80
CA TYR A 81 -5.00 -1.33 0.92
C TYR A 81 -4.06 -0.21 1.36
N THR A 82 -3.54 -0.27 2.57
CA THR A 82 -2.54 0.63 3.15
C THR A 82 -1.13 0.04 3.12
N SER A 83 -0.94 -1.17 2.57
CA SER A 83 0.39 -1.72 2.33
C SER A 83 1.10 -0.90 1.25
N VAL A 84 2.31 -0.44 1.58
CA VAL A 84 3.11 0.47 0.76
C VAL A 84 4.55 -0.05 0.61
N MET A 85 5.54 0.81 0.38
CA MET A 85 6.85 0.37 -0.10
C MET A 85 7.63 -0.41 0.94
N ILE A 86 7.58 0.02 2.20
CA ILE A 86 8.31 -0.57 3.33
C ILE A 86 7.35 -1.17 4.35
N SER A 87 6.21 -0.51 4.59
CA SER A 87 5.30 -0.86 5.67
C SER A 87 3.99 -1.43 5.13
N ASP A 88 3.58 -2.57 5.68
CA ASP A 88 2.30 -3.21 5.34
C ASP A 88 1.11 -2.68 6.15
N PHE A 89 1.37 -1.94 7.24
CA PHE A 89 0.36 -1.42 8.18
C PHE A 89 -0.61 -2.52 8.68
N ASN A 90 -0.05 -3.70 9.01
CA ASN A 90 -0.76 -4.92 9.38
C ASN A 90 -0.49 -5.39 10.82
N ARG A 91 -0.03 -4.50 11.71
CA ARG A 91 0.20 -4.83 13.12
C ARG A 91 -1.14 -5.16 13.80
N ALA A 92 -1.08 -5.94 14.88
CA ALA A 92 -2.24 -6.24 15.69
C ALA A 92 -2.89 -4.93 16.19
N GLY A 93 -4.21 -4.79 16.04
CA GLY A 93 -4.94 -3.58 16.42
C GLY A 93 -4.73 -2.36 15.50
N GLU A 94 -3.96 -2.48 14.41
CA GLU A 94 -3.56 -1.33 13.61
C GLU A 94 -4.71 -0.74 12.78
N LYS A 95 -4.89 0.58 12.91
CA LYS A 95 -5.76 1.41 12.08
C LYS A 95 -4.87 2.24 11.19
N ALA A 96 -5.05 2.18 9.88
CA ALA A 96 -4.23 2.93 8.95
C ALA A 96 -5.05 3.61 7.86
N TYR A 97 -4.59 4.78 7.44
CA TYR A 97 -5.16 5.61 6.38
C TYR A 97 -4.10 5.90 5.32
N LEU A 98 -4.48 5.82 4.06
CA LEU A 98 -3.65 6.18 2.91
C LEU A 98 -4.32 7.28 2.12
N VAL A 99 -3.56 8.32 1.77
CA VAL A 99 -3.95 9.30 0.73
C VAL A 99 -2.87 9.30 -0.35
N GLY A 100 -3.28 9.18 -1.60
CA GLY A 100 -2.38 9.14 -2.74
C GLY A 100 -2.91 9.86 -3.95
N VAL A 101 -1.97 10.28 -4.80
CA VAL A 101 -2.27 10.80 -6.14
C VAL A 101 -1.22 10.27 -7.11
N ASP A 102 -1.67 9.86 -8.29
CA ASP A 102 -0.83 9.48 -9.42
C ASP A 102 -1.34 10.08 -10.73
N LYS A 103 -0.44 10.19 -11.69
CA LYS A 103 -0.71 10.86 -12.95
C LYS A 103 0.23 10.42 -14.07
N ASP A 104 -0.35 10.13 -15.22
CA ASP A 104 0.33 10.16 -16.51
C ASP A 104 0.49 11.61 -17.01
N LEU A 105 1.74 12.06 -17.17
CA LEU A 105 2.04 13.44 -17.58
C LEU A 105 1.91 13.65 -19.10
N ALA A 106 1.51 12.63 -19.87
CA ALA A 106 1.12 12.79 -21.27
C ALA A 106 0.00 13.85 -21.44
N ALA A 107 -0.93 13.92 -20.47
CA ALA A 107 -1.96 14.96 -20.41
C ALA A 107 -1.40 16.40 -20.36
N TRP A 108 -0.11 16.56 -20.06
CA TRP A 108 0.63 17.83 -20.02
C TRP A 108 1.79 17.88 -21.03
N ASN A 109 1.67 17.19 -22.16
CA ASN A 109 2.68 17.16 -23.23
C ASN A 109 4.05 16.63 -22.77
N ARG A 110 4.08 15.77 -21.74
CA ARG A 110 5.28 15.06 -21.26
C ARG A 110 5.09 13.54 -21.39
N PRO A 111 4.92 13.01 -22.62
CA PRO A 111 4.67 11.59 -22.81
C PRO A 111 5.81 10.73 -22.24
N GLY A 112 5.45 9.57 -21.70
CA GLY A 112 6.37 8.63 -21.08
C GLY A 112 6.68 8.90 -19.61
N TRP A 113 6.34 10.08 -19.08
CA TRP A 113 6.47 10.38 -17.66
C TRP A 113 5.22 10.00 -16.88
N HIS A 114 5.43 9.32 -15.75
CA HIS A 114 4.40 9.04 -14.77
C HIS A 114 4.94 9.42 -13.39
N ALA A 115 4.15 10.20 -12.64
CA ALA A 115 4.50 10.64 -11.30
C ALA A 115 3.39 10.25 -10.33
N GLY A 116 3.77 9.88 -9.10
CA GLY A 116 2.80 9.63 -8.05
C GLY A 116 3.43 9.75 -6.66
N THR A 117 2.60 10.06 -5.69
CA THR A 117 3.00 10.14 -4.29
C THR A 117 1.86 9.68 -3.40
N ASN A 118 2.20 9.10 -2.25
CA ASN A 118 1.23 8.80 -1.21
C ASN A 118 1.83 9.04 0.17
N ILE A 119 0.94 9.28 1.13
CA ILE A 119 1.23 9.27 2.54
C ILE A 119 0.30 8.27 3.20
N THR A 120 0.87 7.39 4.01
CA THR A 120 0.12 6.42 4.80
C THR A 120 0.47 6.60 6.25
N THR A 121 -0.53 6.74 7.10
CA THR A 121 -0.36 6.83 8.56
C THR A 121 -1.12 5.70 9.23
N GLY A 122 -0.58 5.16 10.31
CA GLY A 122 -1.27 4.15 11.09
C GLY A 122 -0.76 4.03 12.51
N ASN A 123 -1.68 3.67 13.39
CA ASN A 123 -1.48 3.58 14.82
C ASN A 123 -2.11 2.30 15.38
N THR A 124 -1.52 1.80 16.45
CA THR A 124 -2.12 0.78 17.32
C THR A 124 -2.69 1.46 18.56
N ASP A 125 -3.10 0.70 19.57
CA ASP A 125 -3.39 1.26 20.89
C ASP A 125 -2.10 1.78 21.55
N ASP A 126 -2.22 2.82 22.40
CA ASP A 126 -1.08 3.50 23.05
C ASP A 126 -0.44 2.66 24.19
N SER A 127 -1.08 1.57 24.60
CA SER A 127 -0.64 0.72 25.70
C SER A 127 -1.12 -0.72 25.55
N GLY A 128 -0.48 -1.64 26.28
CA GLY A 128 -0.78 -3.07 26.20
C GLY A 128 0.22 -3.83 25.33
N LYS A 129 0.01 -5.14 25.18
CA LYS A 129 0.96 -6.05 24.53
C LYS A 129 1.18 -5.79 23.04
N ASP A 130 0.20 -5.18 22.38
CA ASP A 130 0.21 -4.92 20.93
C ASP A 130 0.56 -3.45 20.60
N ALA A 131 0.77 -2.62 21.63
CA ALA A 131 1.15 -1.22 21.45
C ALA A 131 2.48 -1.11 20.70
N SER A 132 2.49 -0.30 19.66
CA SER A 132 3.60 -0.07 18.76
C SER A 132 3.65 1.41 18.39
N PRO A 133 4.80 1.93 17.92
CA PRO A 133 4.92 3.32 17.51
C PRO A 133 3.91 3.72 16.42
N ASP A 134 3.35 4.92 16.53
CA ASP A 134 2.64 5.55 15.42
C ASP A 134 3.58 5.66 14.23
N ARG A 135 3.11 5.23 13.06
CA ARG A 135 3.94 5.19 11.86
C ARG A 135 3.33 6.06 10.78
N THR A 136 4.18 6.82 10.11
CA THR A 136 3.84 7.48 8.85
C THR A 136 4.87 7.14 7.79
N GLU A 137 4.43 6.64 6.64
CA GLU A 137 5.26 6.40 5.46
C GLU A 137 4.85 7.34 4.33
N TRP A 138 5.80 8.12 3.82
CA TRP A 138 5.65 8.92 2.61
C TRP A 138 6.43 8.28 1.46
N ASN A 139 5.78 8.13 0.32
CA ASN A 139 6.33 7.56 -0.89
C ASN A 139 6.28 8.54 -2.06
N LEU A 140 7.35 8.57 -2.85
CA LEU A 140 7.44 9.28 -4.12
C LEU A 140 7.86 8.30 -5.23
N ASN A 141 7.11 8.30 -6.33
CA ASN A 141 7.29 7.42 -7.48
C ASN A 141 7.42 8.27 -8.75
N LEU A 142 8.52 8.12 -9.47
CA LEU A 142 8.76 8.83 -10.73
C LEU A 142 9.28 7.83 -11.78
N LYS A 143 8.49 7.62 -12.84
CA LYS A 143 8.84 6.72 -13.93
C LYS A 143 8.96 7.51 -15.23
N TYR A 144 9.98 7.22 -16.02
CA TYR A 144 10.10 7.65 -17.41
C TYR A 144 10.24 6.45 -18.32
N THR A 145 9.50 6.44 -19.42
CA THR A 145 9.63 5.44 -20.49
C THR A 145 10.04 6.13 -21.78
N PHE A 146 11.11 5.66 -22.41
CA PHE A 146 11.57 6.19 -23.69
C PHE A 146 10.52 5.94 -24.77
N GLN A 147 10.11 7.01 -25.46
CA GLN A 147 9.00 6.97 -26.42
C GLN A 147 9.46 6.69 -27.86
N THR A 148 10.72 6.98 -28.19
CA THR A 148 11.27 6.93 -29.55
C THR A 148 12.73 6.45 -29.54
N GLY A 149 13.27 6.17 -30.75
CA GLY A 149 14.66 5.76 -30.94
C GLY A 149 14.96 4.34 -30.45
N THR A 150 16.25 4.02 -30.35
CA THR A 150 16.77 2.68 -30.03
C THR A 150 16.35 2.18 -28.64
N LEU A 151 16.13 3.11 -27.70
CA LEU A 151 15.71 2.77 -26.34
C LEU A 151 14.18 2.75 -26.17
N LYS A 152 13.40 2.93 -27.24
CA LYS A 152 11.93 2.91 -27.15
C LYS A 152 11.44 1.69 -26.37
N GLY A 153 10.62 1.92 -25.35
CA GLY A 153 10.10 0.88 -24.47
C GLY A 153 10.94 0.59 -23.22
N LEU A 154 12.15 1.15 -23.10
CA LEU A 154 12.92 1.16 -21.85
C LEU A 154 12.25 2.08 -20.84
N SER A 155 12.07 1.59 -19.61
CA SER A 155 11.59 2.38 -18.48
C SER A 155 12.66 2.51 -17.41
N LEU A 156 12.82 3.71 -16.86
CA LEU A 156 13.52 4.00 -15.62
C LEU A 156 12.48 4.38 -14.56
N PHE A 157 12.49 3.70 -13.42
CA PHE A 157 11.55 3.93 -12.35
C PHE A 157 12.28 4.20 -11.04
N PHE A 158 12.24 5.46 -10.61
CA PHE A 158 12.76 5.95 -9.36
C PHE A 158 11.67 5.93 -8.29
N ARG A 159 12.01 5.43 -7.10
CA ARG A 159 11.11 5.41 -5.95
C ARG A 159 11.87 5.82 -4.70
N HIS A 160 11.31 6.73 -3.93
CA HIS A 160 11.83 7.20 -2.65
C HIS A 160 10.81 6.97 -1.55
N VAL A 161 11.29 6.63 -0.36
CA VAL A 161 10.44 6.38 0.83
C VAL A 161 11.06 7.00 2.07
N GLN A 162 10.20 7.56 2.93
CA GLN A 162 10.52 7.98 4.28
C GLN A 162 9.49 7.42 5.24
N VAL A 163 9.93 6.69 6.26
CA VAL A 163 9.12 6.20 7.37
C VAL A 163 9.53 6.97 8.61
N ASN A 164 8.56 7.54 9.31
CA ASN A 164 8.74 8.18 10.60
C ASN A 164 7.93 7.42 11.65
N GLU A 165 8.55 7.09 12.77
CA GLU A 165 7.91 6.39 13.88
C GLU A 165 7.97 7.21 15.18
N LYS A 166 6.85 7.34 15.88
CA LYS A 166 6.70 8.18 17.09
C LYS A 166 5.82 7.49 18.13
N ASN A 167 5.69 8.09 19.32
CA ASN A 167 4.76 7.64 20.37
C ASN A 167 4.92 6.14 20.73
N SER A 168 6.17 5.73 20.86
CA SER A 168 6.50 4.38 21.30
C SER A 168 6.12 4.16 22.77
N HIS A 169 5.44 3.04 23.05
CA HIS A 169 5.21 2.56 24.42
C HIS A 169 6.52 2.10 25.10
N VAL A 170 7.47 1.59 24.32
CA VAL A 170 8.80 1.14 24.76
C VAL A 170 9.84 1.93 23.98
N ALA A 171 10.25 3.10 24.48
CA ALA A 171 10.96 4.19 23.78
C ALA A 171 12.11 3.81 22.82
N GLU A 172 12.62 2.58 22.89
CA GLU A 172 13.66 2.02 22.03
C GLU A 172 13.17 1.35 20.73
N ASP A 173 11.88 1.14 20.49
CA ASP A 173 11.40 0.42 19.29
C ASP A 173 11.10 1.31 18.06
N ALA A 174 10.93 2.62 18.24
CA ALA A 174 10.70 3.56 17.14
C ALA A 174 11.97 3.75 16.30
N ARG A 175 11.83 3.57 14.98
CA ARG A 175 12.94 3.70 14.03
C ARG A 175 12.50 4.39 12.74
N ASP A 176 12.98 5.61 12.55
CA ASP A 176 12.88 6.29 11.27
C ASP A 176 13.70 5.53 10.21
N LYS A 177 13.13 5.42 9.00
CA LYS A 177 13.76 4.72 7.86
C LYS A 177 13.67 5.60 6.64
N SER A 178 14.67 5.52 5.78
CA SER A 178 14.58 6.06 4.42
C SER A 178 15.12 5.03 3.44
N GLY A 179 14.64 5.11 2.20
CA GLY A 179 15.01 4.14 1.18
C GLY A 179 14.88 4.70 -0.22
N LEU A 180 15.68 4.12 -1.11
CA LEU A 180 15.68 4.44 -2.52
C LEU A 180 15.64 3.15 -3.34
N ARG A 181 14.80 3.11 -4.38
CA ARG A 181 14.79 2.04 -5.39
C ARG A 181 14.91 2.67 -6.78
N ILE A 182 15.82 2.13 -7.59
CA ILE A 182 15.95 2.44 -9.02
C ILE A 182 15.72 1.14 -9.78
N ILE A 183 14.72 1.12 -10.65
CA ILE A 183 14.31 -0.07 -11.40
C ILE A 183 14.38 0.26 -12.89
N THR A 184 14.98 -0.64 -13.67
CA THR A 184 15.05 -0.52 -15.12
C THR A 184 14.36 -1.72 -15.76
N ASN A 185 13.42 -1.46 -16.67
CA ASN A 185 12.66 -2.50 -17.36
C ASN A 185 12.71 -2.27 -18.87
N TYR A 186 12.95 -3.32 -19.66
CA TYR A 186 12.86 -3.29 -21.12
C TYR A 186 11.95 -4.40 -21.62
N ASN A 187 10.82 -4.03 -22.23
CA ASN A 187 9.87 -5.00 -22.76
C ASN A 187 10.16 -5.27 -24.24
N ILE A 188 10.62 -6.48 -24.55
CA ILE A 188 10.82 -6.96 -25.92
C ILE A 188 9.56 -7.73 -26.32
N ARG A 189 8.88 -7.30 -27.39
CA ARG A 189 7.75 -8.04 -27.99
C ARG A 189 8.22 -8.63 -29.31
N PHE A 190 8.03 -9.94 -29.47
CA PHE A 190 8.30 -10.70 -30.71
C PHE A 190 6.99 -10.94 -31.45
#